data_AF-A0A3N5ZVQ7-F1
#
_entry.id   AF-A0A3N5ZVQ7-F1
#
_cell.length_a   1.000
_cell.length_b   1.000
_cell.length_c   1.000
_cell.angle_alpha   90.00
_cell.angle_beta   90.00
_cell.angle_gamma   90.00
#
_symmetry.space_group_name_H-M   'P 1'
#
loop_
_entity.id
_entity.type
_entity.pdbx_description
1 polymer ?
#
loop_
_entity_poly.entity_id
_entity_poly.type
_entity_poly.pdbx_seq_one_letter_code
_entity_poly.pdbx_strand_id
1 'polypeptide(L)'
;MIDIHSHIIFDVDDGPKSIEESIKMLYSAVDEGITEIVFTSHAFHPQYHAQTEIVKERFDVLREGIKIHDIPLNIHIGHEVRLNDQICPQLDKGKVLTLANSRYLLLELPSQGVPKYTFEIINQLVTRGIVPVIAHPERNYGIMEKPELLERLVFHGAISQINAGSIVGHFGKRIQQNALKLIKANIIHAYGSDVHNLSKRPFLYAKGLSYLEKHKCSDFVDIFLENNARILANSDVIILEPEKILKRKWLGLFSQ
;
A
#
# COMPACT_ATOMS: atom_id res chain seq x y z
N MET A 1 14.30 0.18 7.37
CA MET A 1 13.39 -0.17 6.24
C MET A 1 12.38 0.95 6.05
N ILE A 2 11.75 1.07 4.88
CA ILE A 2 10.80 2.15 4.56
C ILE A 2 9.40 1.57 4.40
N ASP A 3 8.45 1.97 5.23
CA ASP A 3 7.05 1.56 5.12
C ASP A 3 6.21 2.67 4.47
N ILE A 4 5.61 2.39 3.31
CA ILE A 4 4.92 3.41 2.50
C ILE A 4 3.40 3.43 2.69
N HIS A 5 2.86 2.58 3.58
CA HIS A 5 1.41 2.46 3.79
C HIS A 5 1.12 2.17 5.27
N SER A 6 0.58 3.16 5.98
CA SER A 6 0.24 3.05 7.40
C SER A 6 -0.85 4.03 7.85
N HIS A 7 -1.65 3.64 8.84
CA HIS A 7 -2.70 4.47 9.43
C HIS A 7 -2.34 4.74 10.90
N ILE A 8 -1.48 5.75 11.11
CA ILE A 8 -0.90 6.08 12.42
C ILE A 8 -1.33 7.46 12.91
N ILE A 9 -1.85 8.33 12.05
CA ILE A 9 -2.37 9.62 12.48
C ILE A 9 -3.62 9.38 13.33
N PHE A 10 -3.61 9.90 14.56
CA PHE A 10 -4.71 9.69 15.48
C PHE A 10 -5.95 10.48 15.10
N ASP A 11 -7.10 9.88 15.34
CA ASP A 11 -8.42 10.53 15.27
C ASP A 11 -8.76 11.14 13.89
N VAL A 12 -8.31 10.48 12.80
CA VAL A 12 -8.65 10.89 11.42
C VAL A 12 -9.31 9.78 10.59
N ASP A 13 -9.10 8.51 10.93
CA ASP A 13 -9.70 7.35 10.27
C ASP A 13 -9.86 6.15 11.24
N ASP A 14 -9.78 4.91 10.75
CA ASP A 14 -9.84 3.67 11.52
C ASP A 14 -8.49 3.21 12.11
N GLY A 15 -7.47 4.08 12.07
CA GLY A 15 -6.25 3.97 12.85
C GLY A 15 -6.43 4.32 14.34
N PRO A 16 -5.36 4.80 15.02
CA PRO A 16 -5.37 5.09 16.44
C PRO A 16 -6.37 6.21 16.81
N LYS A 17 -6.89 6.17 18.04
CA LYS A 17 -7.85 7.16 18.55
C LYS A 17 -7.22 8.24 19.42
N SER A 18 -5.98 8.06 19.84
CA SER A 18 -5.24 9.04 20.63
C SER A 18 -3.78 9.13 20.22
N ILE A 19 -3.13 10.23 20.59
CA ILE A 19 -1.70 10.43 20.35
C ILE A 19 -0.87 9.34 21.05
N GLU A 20 -1.26 8.89 22.24
CA GLU A 20 -0.55 7.85 22.98
C GLU A 20 -0.59 6.51 22.23
N GLU A 21 -1.70 6.20 21.56
CA GLU A 21 -1.78 5.02 20.69
C GLU A 21 -0.87 5.15 19.48
N SER A 22 -0.83 6.31 18.81
CA SER A 22 0.10 6.58 17.72
C SER A 22 1.56 6.43 18.17
N ILE A 23 1.94 7.03 19.31
CA ILE A 23 3.30 6.92 19.84
C ILE A 23 3.69 5.46 20.10
N LYS A 24 2.79 4.65 20.68
CA LYS A 24 3.03 3.21 20.85
C LYS A 24 3.23 2.49 19.51
N MET A 25 2.47 2.86 18.48
CA MET A 25 2.65 2.30 17.14
C MET A 25 3.99 2.68 16.53
N LEU A 26 4.48 3.89 16.77
CA LEU A 26 5.79 4.34 16.28
C LEU A 26 6.94 3.56 16.93
N TYR A 27 6.87 3.26 18.23
CA TYR A 27 7.83 2.36 18.88
C TYR A 27 7.78 0.95 18.25
N SER A 28 6.58 0.41 18.01
CA SER A 28 6.45 -0.88 17.33
C SER A 28 6.99 -0.87 15.89
N ALA A 29 6.95 0.27 15.20
CA ALA A 29 7.57 0.41 13.88
C ALA A 29 9.09 0.28 13.97
N VAL A 30 9.70 0.93 14.96
CA VAL A 30 11.15 0.82 15.23
C VAL A 30 11.54 -0.62 15.58
N ASP A 31 10.74 -1.30 16.40
CA ASP A 31 10.96 -2.72 16.76
C ASP A 31 10.87 -3.65 15.53
N GLU A 32 10.07 -3.30 14.53
CA GLU A 32 10.00 -3.99 13.24
C GLU A 32 11.18 -3.63 12.30
N GLY A 33 12.10 -2.76 12.71
CA GLY A 33 13.25 -2.31 11.93
C GLY A 33 12.91 -1.24 10.87
N ILE A 34 11.77 -0.58 11.01
CA ILE A 34 11.36 0.54 10.16
C ILE A 34 12.11 1.79 10.62
N THR A 35 12.68 2.50 9.65
CA THR A 35 13.47 3.73 9.85
C THR A 35 12.78 4.94 9.24
N GLU A 36 11.99 4.72 8.18
CA GLU A 36 11.11 5.75 7.61
C GLU A 36 9.71 5.20 7.39
N ILE A 37 8.69 6.02 7.61
CA ILE A 37 7.29 5.62 7.45
C ILE A 37 6.46 6.74 6.83
N VAL A 38 5.57 6.38 5.89
CA VAL A 38 4.59 7.28 5.30
C VAL A 38 3.24 7.01 5.94
N PHE A 39 2.65 8.03 6.56
CA PHE A 39 1.27 7.97 7.05
C PHE A 39 0.32 8.25 5.90
N THR A 40 -0.59 7.31 5.64
CA THR A 40 -1.45 7.27 4.46
C THR A 40 -2.92 7.18 4.86
N SER A 41 -3.35 8.02 5.79
CA SER A 41 -4.74 8.03 6.25
C SER A 41 -5.74 8.13 5.10
N HIS A 42 -6.91 7.52 5.29
CA HIS A 42 -7.90 7.38 4.22
C HIS A 42 -8.43 8.73 3.72
N ALA A 43 -8.41 8.91 2.40
CA ALA A 43 -9.08 10.03 1.73
C ALA A 43 -10.19 9.53 0.81
N PHE A 44 -11.37 10.14 0.97
CA PHE A 44 -12.58 9.83 0.17
C PHE A 44 -13.08 8.39 0.33
N HIS A 45 -12.65 7.67 1.36
CA HIS A 45 -13.21 6.36 1.68
C HIS A 45 -14.67 6.53 2.13
N PRO A 46 -15.60 5.60 1.79
CA PRO A 46 -17.03 5.77 2.10
C PRO A 46 -17.35 5.94 3.59
N GLN A 47 -16.49 5.44 4.48
CA GLN A 47 -16.64 5.54 5.93
C GLN A 47 -15.66 6.54 6.57
N TYR A 48 -14.56 6.86 5.88
CA TYR A 48 -13.45 7.62 6.46
C TYR A 48 -12.96 8.68 5.45
N HIS A 49 -12.86 9.92 5.90
CA HIS A 49 -12.33 11.00 5.07
C HIS A 49 -11.46 11.92 5.93
N ALA A 50 -10.17 11.62 5.94
CA ALA A 50 -9.15 12.41 6.60
C ALA A 50 -8.89 13.67 5.74
N GLN A 51 -9.39 14.82 6.20
CA GLN A 51 -9.16 16.09 5.52
C GLN A 51 -7.69 16.48 5.59
N THR A 52 -7.10 16.87 4.45
CA THR A 52 -5.67 17.20 4.35
C THR A 52 -5.19 18.21 5.38
N GLU A 53 -6.00 19.22 5.72
CA GLU A 53 -5.66 20.20 6.74
C GLU A 53 -5.51 19.58 8.13
N ILE A 54 -6.47 18.74 8.53
CA ILE A 54 -6.45 18.03 9.82
C ILE A 54 -5.28 17.05 9.85
N VAL A 55 -5.06 16.30 8.77
CA VAL A 55 -3.93 15.36 8.65
C VAL A 55 -2.60 16.08 8.86
N LYS A 56 -2.39 17.25 8.24
CA LYS A 56 -1.17 18.06 8.42
C LYS A 56 -1.01 18.55 9.86
N GLU A 57 -2.07 19.07 10.47
CA GLU A 57 -2.05 19.51 11.87
C GLU A 57 -1.65 18.36 12.81
N ARG A 58 -2.29 17.20 12.69
CA ARG A 58 -2.00 16.02 13.53
C ARG A 58 -0.62 15.43 13.23
N PHE A 59 -0.17 15.50 11.99
CA PHE A 59 1.18 15.10 11.59
C PHE A 59 2.25 15.96 12.27
N ASP A 60 2.05 17.28 12.35
CA ASP A 60 2.96 18.17 13.06
C ASP A 60 2.99 17.87 14.58
N VAL A 61 1.83 17.57 15.18
CA VAL A 61 1.76 17.11 16.58
C VAL A 61 2.56 15.81 16.79
N LEU A 62 2.41 14.83 15.90
CA LEU A 62 3.18 13.58 15.97
C LEU A 62 4.68 13.80 15.75
N ARG A 63 5.06 14.72 14.86
CA ARG A 63 6.47 15.08 14.65
C ARG A 63 7.11 15.62 15.93
N GLU A 64 6.41 16.50 16.65
CA GLU A 64 6.90 16.99 17.95
C GLU A 64 6.91 15.88 19.00
N GLY A 65 5.89 15.01 19.02
CA GLY A 65 5.88 13.82 19.88
C GLY A 65 7.08 12.91 19.66
N ILE A 66 7.47 12.66 18.41
CA ILE A 66 8.66 11.86 18.06
C ILE A 66 9.93 12.48 18.63
N LYS A 67 10.09 13.80 18.54
CA LYS A 67 11.25 14.50 19.11
C LYS A 67 11.28 14.42 20.63
N ILE A 68 10.13 14.65 21.28
CA ILE A 68 10.02 14.60 22.76
C ILE A 68 10.34 13.20 23.30
N HIS A 69 9.97 12.16 22.55
CA HIS A 69 10.16 10.78 22.93
C HIS A 69 11.45 10.14 22.37
N ASP A 70 12.29 10.92 21.69
CA ASP A 70 13.53 10.45 21.04
C ASP A 70 13.33 9.20 20.16
N ILE A 71 12.22 9.13 19.43
CA ILE A 71 11.91 7.98 18.57
C ILE A 71 12.77 8.08 17.30
N PRO A 72 13.63 7.09 16.99
CA PRO A 72 14.56 7.14 15.86
C PRO A 72 13.86 6.81 14.53
N LEU A 73 12.85 7.60 14.15
CA LEU A 73 12.01 7.36 12.99
C LEU A 73 11.79 8.65 12.19
N ASN A 74 12.03 8.60 10.89
CA ASN A 74 11.66 9.67 9.98
C ASN A 74 10.23 9.45 9.50
N ILE A 75 9.39 10.48 9.62
CA ILE A 75 7.98 10.39 9.23
C ILE A 75 7.69 11.25 8.01
N HIS A 76 6.82 10.71 7.18
CA HIS A 76 6.31 11.32 5.96
C HIS A 76 4.80 11.22 5.93
N ILE A 77 4.19 11.96 5.02
CA ILE A 77 2.75 12.09 4.90
C ILE A 77 2.35 11.81 3.44
N GLY A 78 1.21 11.14 3.29
CA GLY A 78 0.49 10.90 2.05
C GLY A 78 -0.96 10.56 2.38
N HIS A 79 -1.76 10.21 1.38
CA HIS A 79 -3.09 9.62 1.61
C HIS A 79 -3.19 8.26 0.94
N GLU A 80 -3.94 7.34 1.54
CA GLU A 80 -4.56 6.25 0.80
C GLU A 80 -5.88 6.78 0.20
N VAL A 81 -5.87 7.01 -1.11
CA VAL A 81 -6.96 7.68 -1.81
C VAL A 81 -7.92 6.65 -2.37
N ARG A 82 -9.16 6.68 -1.94
CA ARG A 82 -10.22 5.87 -2.52
C ARG A 82 -10.47 6.25 -3.97
N LEU A 83 -10.49 5.29 -4.89
CA LEU A 83 -10.84 5.50 -6.30
C LEU A 83 -12.18 6.25 -6.44
N ASN A 84 -12.12 7.41 -7.10
CA ASN A 84 -13.27 8.21 -7.50
C ASN A 84 -12.88 9.18 -8.64
N ASP A 85 -13.86 9.90 -9.20
CA ASP A 85 -13.67 10.84 -10.31
C ASP A 85 -13.15 12.23 -9.88
N GLN A 86 -13.14 12.52 -8.57
CA GLN A 86 -12.66 13.77 -8.00
C GLN A 86 -11.16 13.77 -7.69
N ILE A 87 -10.45 12.65 -7.83
CA ILE A 87 -9.03 12.55 -7.45
C ILE A 87 -8.20 13.65 -8.13
N CYS A 88 -8.29 13.79 -9.46
CA CYS A 88 -7.48 14.76 -10.18
C CYS A 88 -7.83 16.22 -9.80
N PRO A 89 -9.11 16.66 -9.81
CA PRO A 89 -9.46 18.01 -9.34
C PRO A 89 -9.05 18.31 -7.89
N GLN A 90 -9.06 17.31 -7.01
CA GLN A 90 -8.70 17.49 -5.59
C GLN A 90 -7.18 17.49 -5.40
N LEU A 91 -6.45 16.73 -6.21
CA LEU A 91 -4.99 16.79 -6.28
C LEU A 91 -4.52 18.18 -6.72
N ASP A 92 -5.11 18.74 -7.78
CA ASP A 92 -4.78 20.08 -8.30
C ASP A 92 -5.04 21.19 -7.24
N LYS A 93 -5.98 20.95 -6.31
CA LYS A 93 -6.31 21.85 -5.18
C LYS A 93 -5.47 21.60 -3.92
N GLY A 94 -4.58 20.61 -3.92
CA GLY A 94 -3.80 20.22 -2.74
C GLY A 94 -4.64 19.57 -1.62
N LYS A 95 -5.81 19.01 -1.95
CA LYS A 95 -6.71 18.26 -1.04
C LYS A 95 -6.49 16.75 -1.07
N VAL A 96 -5.51 16.30 -1.86
CA VAL A 96 -5.00 14.93 -1.91
C VAL A 96 -3.50 15.02 -1.77
N LEU A 97 -2.93 14.14 -0.95
CA LEU A 97 -1.50 14.06 -0.73
C LEU A 97 -0.94 12.81 -1.42
N THR A 98 0.13 13.00 -2.18
CA THR A 98 0.96 11.90 -2.69
C THR A 98 1.89 11.39 -1.59
N LEU A 99 2.46 10.21 -1.80
CA LEU A 99 3.38 9.58 -0.86
C LEU A 99 4.64 10.44 -0.71
N ALA A 100 4.86 11.00 0.48
CA ALA A 100 6.05 11.78 0.81
C ALA A 100 6.33 12.95 -0.17
N ASN A 101 5.27 13.60 -0.66
CA ASN A 101 5.35 14.65 -1.69
C ASN A 101 6.07 14.22 -3.00
N SER A 102 6.19 12.92 -3.24
CA SER A 102 6.66 12.37 -4.51
C SER A 102 5.54 12.41 -5.57
N ARG A 103 5.82 11.91 -6.76
CA ARG A 103 4.81 11.72 -7.81
C ARG A 103 3.95 10.46 -7.60
N TYR A 104 4.18 9.67 -6.54
CA TYR A 104 3.47 8.42 -6.31
C TYR A 104 2.19 8.65 -5.49
N LEU A 105 1.04 8.19 -5.98
CA LEU A 105 -0.25 8.30 -5.29
C LEU A 105 -0.77 6.92 -4.93
N LEU A 106 -0.98 6.66 -3.64
CA LEU A 106 -1.56 5.40 -3.17
C LEU A 106 -3.07 5.39 -3.44
N LEU A 107 -3.51 4.48 -4.31
CA LEU A 107 -4.85 4.41 -4.85
C LEU A 107 -5.53 3.11 -4.40
N GLU A 108 -6.60 3.25 -3.62
CA GLU A 108 -7.38 2.12 -3.12
C GLU A 108 -8.58 1.82 -4.03
N LEU A 109 -8.69 0.56 -4.47
CA LEU A 109 -9.81 0.08 -5.28
C LEU A 109 -10.94 -0.47 -4.39
N PRO A 110 -12.20 -0.47 -4.86
CA PRO A 110 -13.27 -1.19 -4.20
C PRO A 110 -13.00 -2.66 -4.01
N SER A 111 -13.18 -3.18 -2.79
CA SER A 111 -12.84 -4.57 -2.46
C SER A 111 -13.51 -5.60 -3.37
N GLN A 112 -14.74 -5.32 -3.85
CA GLN A 112 -15.50 -6.22 -4.71
C GLN A 112 -14.98 -6.33 -6.14
N GLY A 113 -14.20 -5.37 -6.63
CA GLY A 113 -13.68 -5.44 -8.00
C GLY A 113 -13.06 -4.15 -8.50
N VAL A 114 -12.77 -4.12 -9.80
CA VAL A 114 -12.14 -2.99 -10.48
C VAL A 114 -13.18 -2.28 -11.34
N PRO A 115 -13.65 -1.09 -10.96
CA PRO A 115 -14.60 -0.32 -11.78
C PRO A 115 -14.04 -0.01 -13.17
N LYS A 116 -14.90 0.06 -14.19
CA LYS A 116 -14.46 0.30 -15.59
C LYS A 116 -13.73 1.63 -15.75
N TYR A 117 -14.15 2.67 -15.02
CA TYR A 117 -13.55 3.99 -15.09
C TYR A 117 -12.15 4.07 -14.44
N THR A 118 -11.68 3.01 -13.75
CA THR A 118 -10.33 2.97 -13.15
C THR A 118 -9.23 3.28 -14.17
N PHE A 119 -9.36 2.78 -15.40
CA PHE A 119 -8.40 3.01 -16.47
C PHE A 119 -8.32 4.47 -16.89
N GLU A 120 -9.47 5.15 -16.94
CA GLU A 120 -9.53 6.56 -17.28
C GLU A 120 -8.84 7.41 -16.20
N ILE A 121 -9.09 7.10 -14.93
CA ILE A 121 -8.44 7.78 -13.80
C ILE A 121 -6.93 7.54 -13.80
N ILE A 122 -6.47 6.32 -14.03
CA ILE A 122 -5.03 6.02 -14.16
C ILE A 122 -4.42 6.86 -15.28
N ASN A 123 -5.03 6.90 -16.46
CA ASN A 123 -4.52 7.69 -17.58
C ASN A 123 -4.48 9.19 -17.25
N GLN A 124 -5.51 9.72 -16.57
CA GLN A 124 -5.53 11.11 -16.13
C GLN A 124 -4.43 11.43 -15.10
N LEU A 125 -4.08 10.49 -14.22
CA LEU A 125 -2.98 10.64 -13.26
C LEU A 125 -1.62 10.57 -13.97
N VAL A 126 -1.40 9.58 -14.83
CA VAL A 126 -0.14 9.39 -15.57
C VAL A 126 0.16 10.58 -16.48
N THR A 127 -0.85 11.13 -17.16
CA THR A 127 -0.68 12.34 -18.00
C THR A 127 -0.36 13.61 -17.20
N ARG A 128 -0.63 13.61 -15.88
CA ARG A 128 -0.20 14.66 -14.94
C ARG A 128 1.18 14.38 -14.33
N GLY A 129 1.87 13.32 -14.77
CA GLY A 129 3.15 12.89 -14.21
C GLY A 129 3.02 12.16 -12.87
N ILE A 130 1.80 11.78 -12.45
CA ILE A 130 1.55 11.03 -11.22
C ILE A 130 1.52 9.53 -11.51
N VAL A 131 2.22 8.75 -10.69
CA VAL A 131 2.26 7.29 -10.78
C VAL A 131 1.29 6.69 -9.74
N PRO A 132 0.17 6.07 -10.16
CA PRO A 132 -0.74 5.42 -9.23
C PRO A 132 -0.09 4.16 -8.63
N VAL A 133 -0.16 4.00 -7.32
CA VAL A 133 0.23 2.79 -6.59
C VAL A 133 -1.04 2.10 -6.12
N ILE A 134 -1.43 1.00 -6.77
CA ILE A 134 -2.62 0.24 -6.38
C ILE A 134 -2.39 -0.39 -5.02
N ALA A 135 -3.16 0.04 -4.02
CA ALA A 135 -3.10 -0.49 -2.67
C ALA A 135 -3.67 -1.91 -2.60
N HIS A 136 -2.94 -2.80 -1.92
CA HIS A 136 -3.33 -4.17 -1.56
C HIS A 136 -4.20 -4.92 -2.59
N PRO A 137 -3.78 -5.03 -3.87
CA PRO A 137 -4.58 -5.66 -4.91
C PRO A 137 -4.87 -7.15 -4.63
N GLU A 138 -4.10 -7.80 -3.76
CA GLU A 138 -4.34 -9.16 -3.32
C GLU A 138 -5.64 -9.35 -2.53
N ARG A 139 -6.16 -8.27 -1.94
CA ARG A 139 -7.42 -8.23 -1.17
C ARG A 139 -8.63 -7.92 -2.06
N ASN A 140 -8.43 -7.51 -3.31
CA ASN A 140 -9.50 -7.20 -4.25
C ASN A 140 -10.06 -8.50 -4.88
N TYR A 141 -11.36 -8.75 -4.70
CA TYR A 141 -12.02 -9.96 -5.21
C TYR A 141 -12.00 -10.06 -6.73
N GLY A 142 -12.17 -8.93 -7.44
CA GLY A 142 -12.11 -8.91 -8.90
C GLY A 142 -10.72 -9.25 -9.44
N ILE A 143 -9.65 -8.73 -8.83
CA ILE A 143 -8.27 -9.06 -9.19
C ILE A 143 -7.95 -10.52 -8.82
N MET A 144 -8.45 -11.00 -7.69
CA MET A 144 -8.27 -12.40 -7.29
C MET A 144 -8.90 -13.39 -8.29
N GLU A 145 -10.07 -13.04 -8.84
CA GLU A 145 -10.72 -13.82 -9.90
C GLU A 145 -10.06 -13.66 -11.27
N LYS A 146 -9.66 -12.44 -11.62
CA LYS A 146 -9.08 -12.08 -12.92
C LYS A 146 -7.82 -11.21 -12.71
N PRO A 147 -6.67 -11.81 -12.43
CA PRO A 147 -5.42 -11.08 -12.21
C PRO A 147 -4.97 -10.23 -13.40
N GLU A 148 -5.42 -10.58 -14.61
CA GLU A 148 -5.20 -9.80 -15.83
C GLU A 148 -5.74 -8.36 -15.71
N LEU A 149 -6.68 -8.10 -14.78
CA LEU A 149 -7.09 -6.74 -14.47
C LEU A 149 -5.92 -5.91 -13.92
N LEU A 150 -5.16 -6.44 -12.97
CA LEU A 150 -4.00 -5.75 -12.39
C LEU A 150 -2.88 -5.62 -13.43
N GLU A 151 -2.59 -6.66 -14.20
CA GLU A 151 -1.61 -6.61 -15.31
C GLU A 151 -1.92 -5.44 -16.26
N ARG A 152 -3.20 -5.25 -16.61
CA ARG A 152 -3.62 -4.13 -17.45
C ARG A 152 -3.43 -2.78 -16.76
N LEU A 153 -3.71 -2.65 -15.46
CA LEU A 153 -3.46 -1.39 -14.74
C LEU A 153 -1.96 -1.05 -14.79
N VAL A 154 -1.10 -2.06 -14.58
CA VAL A 154 0.36 -1.90 -14.61
C VAL A 154 0.84 -1.50 -16.00
N PHE A 155 0.32 -2.15 -17.04
CA PHE A 155 0.60 -1.79 -18.43
C PHE A 155 0.23 -0.33 -18.76
N HIS A 156 -0.78 0.23 -18.11
CA HIS A 156 -1.20 1.62 -18.26
C HIS A 156 -0.45 2.62 -17.36
N GLY A 157 0.65 2.19 -16.72
CA GLY A 157 1.55 3.05 -15.96
C GLY A 157 1.29 3.10 -14.46
N ALA A 158 0.40 2.24 -13.93
CA ALA A 158 0.30 2.04 -12.49
C ALA A 158 1.40 1.09 -11.98
N ILE A 159 1.66 1.16 -10.68
CA ILE A 159 2.37 0.12 -9.93
C ILE A 159 1.46 -0.39 -8.82
N SER A 160 1.94 -1.27 -7.95
CA SER A 160 1.11 -1.94 -6.95
C SER A 160 1.91 -2.29 -5.70
N GLN A 161 1.23 -2.23 -4.56
CA GLN A 161 1.82 -2.48 -3.24
C GLN A 161 1.11 -3.65 -2.56
N ILE A 162 1.87 -4.63 -2.07
CA ILE A 162 1.36 -5.80 -1.33
C ILE A 162 1.47 -5.60 0.18
N ASN A 163 0.47 -6.04 0.95
CA ASN A 163 0.51 -5.94 2.40
C ASN A 163 1.33 -7.06 3.06
N ALA A 164 2.12 -6.69 4.07
CA ALA A 164 2.86 -7.59 4.94
C ALA A 164 1.98 -8.68 5.56
N GLY A 165 0.85 -8.29 6.13
CA GLY A 165 -0.13 -9.19 6.73
C GLY A 165 -0.69 -10.22 5.75
N SER A 166 -0.84 -9.86 4.46
CA SER A 166 -1.32 -10.77 3.42
C SER A 166 -0.32 -11.90 3.17
N ILE A 167 0.98 -11.59 3.12
CA ILE A 167 2.05 -12.58 2.88
C ILE A 167 2.10 -13.63 4.00
N VAL A 168 1.93 -13.21 5.25
CA VAL A 168 1.99 -14.13 6.40
C VAL A 168 0.66 -14.83 6.69
N GLY A 169 -0.38 -14.56 5.88
CA GLY A 169 -1.70 -15.19 5.98
C GLY A 169 -2.59 -14.64 7.08
N HIS A 170 -2.30 -13.44 7.60
CA HIS A 170 -3.09 -12.78 8.65
C HIS A 170 -4.55 -12.53 8.22
N PHE A 171 -4.77 -12.18 6.95
CA PHE A 171 -6.10 -11.98 6.37
C PHE A 171 -6.73 -13.26 5.80
N GLY A 172 -6.13 -14.42 6.07
CA GLY A 172 -6.63 -15.72 5.65
C GLY A 172 -5.91 -16.29 4.42
N LYS A 173 -5.98 -17.62 4.31
CA LYS A 173 -5.22 -18.43 3.35
C LYS A 173 -5.49 -18.06 1.89
N ARG A 174 -6.71 -17.67 1.55
CA ARG A 174 -7.08 -17.28 0.17
C ARG A 174 -6.36 -16.01 -0.26
N ILE A 175 -6.28 -15.01 0.62
CA ILE A 175 -5.56 -13.76 0.36
C ILE A 175 -4.05 -14.02 0.29
N GLN A 176 -3.51 -14.84 1.18
CA GLN A 176 -2.10 -15.25 1.13
C GLN A 176 -1.70 -15.90 -0.20
N GLN A 177 -2.50 -16.87 -0.65
CA GLN A 177 -2.25 -17.54 -1.93
C GLN A 177 -2.29 -16.56 -3.10
N ASN A 178 -3.22 -15.60 -3.07
CA ASN A 178 -3.30 -14.56 -4.09
C ASN A 178 -2.07 -13.63 -4.03
N ALA A 179 -1.65 -13.20 -2.83
CA ALA A 179 -0.47 -12.38 -2.64
C ALA A 179 0.79 -13.01 -3.26
N LEU A 180 1.08 -14.26 -2.90
CA LEU A 180 2.24 -14.99 -3.43
C LEU A 180 2.14 -15.24 -4.95
N LYS A 181 0.92 -15.39 -5.48
CA LYS A 181 0.68 -15.53 -6.91
C LYS A 181 0.98 -14.23 -7.66
N LEU A 182 0.54 -13.08 -7.15
CA LEU A 182 0.80 -11.77 -7.77
C LEU A 182 2.29 -11.40 -7.70
N ILE A 183 2.97 -11.71 -6.59
CA ILE A 183 4.42 -11.51 -6.43
C ILE A 183 5.18 -12.29 -7.50
N LYS A 184 4.91 -13.60 -7.63
CA LYS A 184 5.57 -14.46 -8.63
C LYS A 184 5.24 -14.11 -10.08
N ALA A 185 4.20 -13.32 -10.29
CA ALA A 185 3.82 -12.84 -11.61
C ALA A 185 4.50 -11.52 -11.98
N ASN A 186 5.40 -11.00 -11.13
CA ASN A 186 6.11 -9.73 -11.33
C ASN A 186 5.19 -8.51 -11.46
N ILE A 187 3.98 -8.56 -10.88
CA ILE A 187 3.00 -7.46 -10.90
C ILE A 187 2.75 -6.85 -9.52
N ILE A 188 3.69 -7.04 -8.61
CA ILE A 188 3.82 -6.36 -7.32
C ILE A 188 5.15 -5.62 -7.33
N HIS A 189 5.15 -4.36 -6.91
CA HIS A 189 6.30 -3.47 -7.06
C HIS A 189 6.78 -2.91 -5.72
N ALA A 190 5.89 -2.75 -4.76
CA ALA A 190 6.17 -2.15 -3.47
C ALA A 190 5.58 -2.99 -2.32
N TYR A 191 6.03 -2.68 -1.11
CA TYR A 191 5.67 -3.43 0.09
C TYR A 191 5.25 -2.47 1.21
N GLY A 192 4.21 -2.82 1.96
CA GLY A 192 3.69 -1.94 3.00
C GLY A 192 3.03 -2.73 4.12
N SER A 193 2.92 -2.13 5.29
CA SER A 193 2.32 -2.79 6.45
C SER A 193 0.80 -2.72 6.45
N ASP A 194 0.22 -1.59 6.02
CA ASP A 194 -1.22 -1.28 6.16
C ASP A 194 -1.68 -1.42 7.63
N VAL A 195 -0.78 -1.04 8.55
CA VAL A 195 -1.02 -1.07 9.99
C VAL A 195 -2.13 -0.08 10.36
N HIS A 196 -2.99 -0.48 11.31
CA HIS A 196 -4.00 0.41 11.89
C HIS A 196 -3.98 0.40 13.43
N ASN A 197 -3.52 -0.71 14.03
CA ASN A 197 -3.40 -0.86 15.48
C ASN A 197 -2.53 -2.08 15.80
N LEU A 198 -2.05 -2.17 17.03
CA LEU A 198 -1.13 -3.24 17.44
C LEU A 198 -1.80 -4.60 17.72
N SER A 199 -3.13 -4.71 17.60
CA SER A 199 -3.87 -5.93 17.95
C SER A 199 -4.40 -6.67 16.73
N LYS A 200 -5.35 -6.06 16.01
CA LYS A 200 -6.08 -6.67 14.89
C LYS A 200 -5.39 -6.47 13.55
N ARG A 201 -4.74 -5.32 13.33
CA ARG A 201 -4.04 -4.99 12.08
C ARG A 201 -2.62 -4.45 12.40
N PRO A 202 -1.73 -5.29 12.97
CA PRO A 202 -0.35 -4.92 13.31
C PRO A 202 0.53 -4.86 12.06
N PHE A 203 1.77 -4.38 12.22
CA PHE A 203 2.73 -4.18 11.13
C PHE A 203 3.06 -5.47 10.37
N LEU A 204 3.55 -6.50 11.07
CA LEU A 204 3.98 -7.78 10.48
C LEU A 204 5.04 -7.62 9.38
N TYR A 205 5.75 -6.49 9.37
CA TYR A 205 6.60 -6.02 8.28
C TYR A 205 7.84 -6.92 8.15
N ALA A 206 8.66 -7.01 9.19
CA ALA A 206 9.83 -7.88 9.22
C ALA A 206 9.45 -9.36 9.07
N LYS A 207 8.29 -9.75 9.64
CA LYS A 207 7.77 -11.11 9.53
C LYS A 207 7.40 -11.49 8.10
N GLY A 208 6.81 -10.57 7.34
CA GLY A 208 6.45 -10.81 5.95
C GLY A 208 7.66 -10.90 5.03
N LEU A 209 8.68 -10.05 5.23
CA LEU A 209 9.96 -10.18 4.52
C LEU A 209 10.64 -11.53 4.83
N SER A 210 10.75 -11.87 6.12
CA SER A 210 11.29 -13.17 6.56
C SER A 210 10.53 -14.37 5.97
N TYR A 211 9.22 -14.22 5.74
CA TYR A 211 8.43 -15.25 5.08
C TYR A 211 8.86 -15.42 3.62
N LEU A 212 9.04 -14.34 2.87
CA LEU A 212 9.47 -14.39 1.47
C LEU A 212 10.85 -15.03 1.33
N GLU A 213 11.81 -14.66 2.18
CA GLU A 213 13.16 -15.25 2.20
C GLU A 213 13.11 -16.77 2.38
N LYS A 214 12.34 -17.25 3.38
CA LYS A 214 12.17 -18.69 3.66
C LYS A 214 11.49 -19.46 2.53
N HIS A 215 10.74 -18.77 1.66
CA HIS A 215 10.00 -19.37 0.55
C HIS A 215 10.66 -19.12 -0.82
N LYS A 216 11.98 -18.89 -0.83
CA LYS A 216 12.79 -18.69 -2.04
C LYS A 216 12.31 -17.53 -2.91
N CYS A 217 11.88 -16.46 -2.26
CA CYS A 217 11.44 -15.21 -2.89
C CYS A 217 12.34 -14.04 -2.44
N SER A 218 13.62 -14.28 -2.15
CA SER A 218 14.58 -13.28 -1.68
C SER A 218 14.75 -12.13 -2.66
N ASP A 219 14.80 -12.41 -3.96
CA ASP A 219 15.03 -11.38 -4.98
C ASP A 219 13.91 -10.33 -4.98
N PHE A 220 12.68 -10.71 -4.60
CA PHE A 220 11.57 -9.79 -4.44
C PHE A 220 11.71 -8.89 -3.19
N VAL A 221 12.34 -9.38 -2.12
CA VAL A 221 12.57 -8.60 -0.90
C VAL A 221 13.45 -7.40 -1.22
N ASP A 222 14.58 -7.63 -1.89
CA ASP A 222 15.51 -6.57 -2.25
C ASP A 222 14.84 -5.55 -3.19
N ILE A 223 14.10 -6.02 -4.20
CA ILE A 223 13.37 -5.14 -5.12
C ILE A 223 12.30 -4.31 -4.38
N PHE A 224 11.55 -4.90 -3.45
CA PHE A 224 10.52 -4.16 -2.72
C PHE A 224 11.12 -3.09 -1.80
N LEU A 225 12.20 -3.40 -1.09
CA LEU A 225 12.87 -2.44 -0.21
C LEU A 225 13.49 -1.30 -1.02
N GLU A 226 14.14 -1.61 -2.14
CA GLU A 226 14.71 -0.63 -3.06
C GLU A 226 13.60 0.24 -3.70
N ASN A 227 12.49 -0.36 -4.12
CA ASN A 227 11.37 0.39 -4.69
C ASN A 227 10.70 1.31 -3.69
N ASN A 228 10.56 0.91 -2.42
CA ASN A 228 10.08 1.80 -1.38
C ASN A 228 11.01 3.00 -1.18
N ALA A 229 12.33 2.78 -1.22
CA ALA A 229 13.31 3.87 -1.19
C ALA A 229 13.21 4.78 -2.41
N ARG A 230 13.01 4.22 -3.60
CA ARG A 230 12.83 4.98 -4.84
C ARG A 230 11.56 5.82 -4.85
N ILE A 231 10.45 5.28 -4.34
CA ILE A 231 9.19 6.00 -4.15
C ILE A 231 9.41 7.20 -3.24
N LEU A 232 10.05 6.98 -2.08
CA LEU A 232 10.34 8.04 -1.12
C LEU A 232 11.25 9.12 -1.72
N ALA A 233 12.27 8.72 -2.49
CA ALA A 233 13.19 9.61 -3.18
C ALA A 233 12.62 10.21 -4.49
N ASN A 234 11.36 9.94 -4.83
CA ASN A 234 10.70 10.39 -6.05
C ASN A 234 11.46 10.02 -7.36
N SER A 235 11.97 8.79 -7.42
CA SER A 235 12.75 8.26 -8.55
C SER A 235 12.06 7.05 -9.19
N ASP A 236 12.46 6.67 -10.41
CA ASP A 236 11.86 5.54 -11.13
C ASP A 236 12.07 4.22 -10.37
N VAL A 237 10.98 3.47 -10.19
CA VAL A 237 10.99 2.13 -9.56
C VAL A 237 11.48 1.06 -10.55
N ILE A 238 12.03 0.00 -10.00
CA ILE A 238 12.39 -1.22 -10.73
C ILE A 238 11.08 -1.97 -11.06
N ILE A 239 10.85 -2.19 -12.35
CA ILE A 239 9.71 -2.97 -12.86
C ILE A 239 10.28 -4.18 -13.61
N LEU A 240 9.94 -5.38 -13.15
CA LEU A 240 10.25 -6.62 -13.84
C LEU A 240 9.22 -6.89 -14.93
N GLU A 241 9.61 -7.62 -15.97
CA GLU A 241 8.65 -8.05 -16.99
C GLU A 241 7.58 -8.97 -16.36
N PRO A 242 6.28 -8.71 -16.59
CA PRO A 242 5.22 -9.56 -16.08
C PRO A 242 5.34 -11.01 -16.56
N GLU A 243 5.33 -11.95 -15.62
CA GLU A 243 5.24 -13.37 -15.95
C GLU A 243 3.77 -13.75 -16.15
N LYS A 244 3.49 -14.57 -17.17
CA LYS A 244 2.11 -15.02 -17.44
C LYS A 244 1.57 -15.76 -16.22
N ILE A 245 0.48 -15.24 -15.67
CA ILE A 245 -0.25 -15.92 -14.61
C ILE A 245 -0.89 -17.19 -15.17
N LEU A 246 -0.27 -18.34 -14.89
CA LEU A 246 -0.78 -19.63 -15.31
C LEU A 246 -2.18 -19.85 -14.73
N LYS A 247 -3.19 -19.97 -15.60
CA LYS A 247 -4.53 -20.43 -15.20
C LYS A 247 -4.41 -21.86 -14.68
N ARG A 248 -5.06 -22.15 -13.55
CA ARG A 248 -5.20 -23.53 -13.05
C ARG A 248 -5.73 -24.38 -14.20
N LYS A 249 -4.96 -25.38 -14.63
CA LYS A 249 -5.46 -26.42 -15.54
C LYS A 249 -6.62 -27.10 -14.82
N TRP A 250 -7.83 -26.93 -15.36
CA TRP A 250 -8.96 -27.79 -15.03
C TRP A 250 -8.56 -29.20 -15.48
N LEU A 251 -8.08 -30.04 -14.56
CA LEU A 251 -8.06 -31.48 -14.77
C LEU A 251 -9.52 -31.92 -14.68
N GLY A 252 -10.18 -31.97 -15.83
CA GLY A 252 -11.54 -32.48 -15.95
C GLY A 252 -11.59 -33.91 -15.44
N LEU A 253 -12.28 -34.12 -14.32
CA LEU A 253 -12.78 -35.44 -13.93
C LEU A 253 -14.02 -35.71 -14.78
N PHE A 254 -13.81 -36.19 -16.01
CA PHE A 254 -14.76 -37.06 -16.67
C PHE A 254 -14.29 -38.49 -16.37
N SER A 255 -14.82 -39.06 -15.28
CA SER A 255 -14.92 -40.52 -15.15
C SER A 255 -16.35 -40.90 -15.53
N GLN A 256 -16.42 -41.91 -16.41
CA GLN A 256 -17.57 -42.48 -17.10
C GLN A 256 -18.80 -42.74 -16.23
#